data_AF-A0A1F8MTN1-F1
#
_entry.id   AF-A0A1F8MTN1-F1
#
_cell.length_a   1.000
_cell.length_b   1.000
_cell.length_c   1.000
_cell.angle_alpha   90.00
_cell.angle_beta   90.00
_cell.angle_gamma   90.00
#
_symmetry.space_group_name_H-M   'P 1'
#
loop_
_entity.id
_entity.type
_entity.pdbx_description
1 polymer ?
#
loop_
_entity_poly.entity_id
_entity_poly.type
_entity_poly.pdbx_seq_one_letter_code
_entity_poly.pdbx_strand_id
1 'polypeptide(L)'
;MKALIEPRRCQHGYTLVELLVVIVVLGVVAAIATLAVTRFIDSGNVEAANTELHQAHTAIQLCLFESGETELDASVSGWDGSADMVKATDSSGEIYDAATYLQGPKLKARYNVGQDGIITGVTDCSWSNVAWVDDHWE
;
A
#
# COMPACT_ATOMS: atom_id res chain seq x y z
N MET A 1 -63.44 -38.48 16.56
CA MET A 1 -62.92 -37.09 16.68
C MET A 1 -61.65 -37.14 17.51
N LYS A 2 -60.47 -36.92 16.91
CA LYS A 2 -59.19 -36.91 17.62
C LYS A 2 -58.62 -35.50 17.48
N ALA A 3 -58.71 -34.71 18.54
CA ALA A 3 -58.12 -33.37 18.58
C ALA A 3 -56.60 -33.54 18.76
N LEU A 4 -55.82 -33.09 17.78
CA LEU A 4 -54.36 -33.04 17.86
C LEU A 4 -54.00 -31.76 18.63
N ILE A 5 -53.50 -31.92 19.85
CA ILE A 5 -52.98 -30.82 20.66
C ILE A 5 -51.56 -30.53 20.17
N GLU A 6 -51.38 -29.38 19.53
CA GLU A 6 -50.06 -28.88 19.11
C GLU A 6 -49.31 -28.28 20.32
N PRO A 7 -48.04 -28.65 20.55
CA PRO A 7 -47.24 -28.05 21.61
C PRO A 7 -46.93 -26.59 21.25
N ARG A 8 -47.47 -25.66 22.04
CA ARG A 8 -47.11 -24.24 21.95
C ARG A 8 -45.62 -24.08 22.25
N ARG A 9 -44.84 -23.67 21.25
CA ARG A 9 -43.43 -23.30 21.45
C ARG A 9 -43.38 -22.09 22.38
N CYS A 10 -42.88 -22.27 23.60
CA CYS A 10 -42.55 -21.17 24.49
C CYS A 10 -41.43 -20.34 23.86
N GLN A 11 -41.78 -19.21 23.25
CA GLN A 11 -40.80 -18.24 22.76
C GLN A 11 -40.10 -17.63 23.99
N HIS A 12 -38.89 -18.10 24.29
CA HIS A 12 -38.02 -17.47 25.27
C HIS A 12 -37.48 -16.18 24.64
N GLY A 13 -38.15 -15.06 24.91
CA GLY A 13 -37.65 -13.74 24.57
C GLY A 13 -36.53 -13.34 25.52
N TYR A 14 -35.42 -12.87 24.97
CA TYR A 14 -34.37 -12.18 25.73
C TYR A 14 -35.00 -11.00 26.48
N THR A 15 -34.64 -10.82 27.75
CA THR A 15 -35.18 -9.70 28.53
C THR A 15 -34.62 -8.38 27.98
N LEU A 16 -35.37 -7.28 28.09
CA LEU A 16 -34.89 -5.95 27.65
C LEU A 16 -33.57 -5.57 28.34
N VAL A 17 -33.38 -5.99 29.58
CA VAL A 17 -32.15 -5.75 30.36
C VAL A 17 -30.96 -6.49 29.77
N GLU A 18 -31.18 -7.71 29.28
CA GLU A 18 -30.14 -8.55 28.69
C GLU A 18 -29.65 -7.98 27.36
N LEU A 19 -30.55 -7.43 26.56
CA LEU A 19 -30.16 -6.73 25.33
C LEU A 19 -29.50 -5.37 25.64
N LEU A 20 -29.94 -4.69 26.70
CA LEU A 20 -29.39 -3.39 27.13
C LEU A 20 -27.94 -3.51 27.62
N VAL A 21 -27.62 -4.51 28.46
CA VAL A 21 -26.23 -4.68 28.93
C VAL A 21 -25.29 -5.04 27.77
N VAL A 22 -25.77 -5.82 26.79
CA VAL A 22 -24.97 -6.22 25.62
C VAL A 22 -24.61 -5.02 24.77
N ILE A 23 -25.55 -4.14 24.43
CA ILE A 23 -25.24 -2.96 23.61
C ILE A 23 -24.33 -1.98 24.36
N VAL A 24 -24.42 -1.91 25.70
CA VAL A 24 -23.51 -1.09 26.51
C VAL A 24 -22.08 -1.64 26.44
N VAL A 25 -21.91 -2.95 26.64
CA VAL A 25 -20.58 -3.59 26.54
C VAL A 25 -20.03 -3.48 25.12
N LEU A 26 -20.84 -3.75 24.10
CA LEU A 26 -20.44 -3.61 22.69
C LEU A 26 -20.05 -2.16 22.35
N GLY A 27 -20.76 -1.17 22.90
CA GLY A 27 -20.42 0.24 22.72
C GLY A 27 -19.05 0.60 23.30
N VAL A 28 -18.73 0.11 24.51
CA VAL A 28 -17.43 0.35 25.15
C VAL A 28 -16.30 -0.36 24.38
N VAL A 29 -16.49 -1.61 23.98
CA VAL A 29 -15.50 -2.36 23.21
C VAL A 29 -15.26 -1.71 21.85
N ALA A 30 -16.32 -1.28 21.17
CA ALA A 30 -16.21 -0.59 19.88
C ALA A 30 -15.42 0.72 20.00
N ALA A 31 -15.65 1.51 21.05
CA ALA A 31 -14.96 2.79 21.26
C ALA A 31 -13.44 2.63 21.50
N ILE A 32 -13.02 1.56 22.19
CA ILE A 32 -11.58 1.29 22.41
C ILE A 32 -10.94 0.75 21.11
N ALA A 33 -11.66 -0.13 20.41
CA ALA A 33 -11.17 -0.73 19.16
C ALA A 33 -10.92 0.32 18.06
N THR A 34 -11.81 1.31 17.91
CA THR A 34 -11.65 2.36 16.89
C THR A 34 -10.37 3.18 17.06
N LEU A 35 -10.02 3.57 18.29
CA LEU A 35 -8.80 4.33 18.58
C LEU A 35 -7.52 3.50 18.40
N ALA A 36 -7.60 2.17 18.58
CA ALA A 36 -6.46 1.30 18.36
C ALA A 36 -6.15 1.11 16.86
N VAL A 37 -7.19 1.00 16.02
CA VAL A 37 -7.04 0.73 14.57
C VAL A 37 -6.38 1.87 13.81
N THR A 38 -6.62 3.13 14.18
CA THR A 38 -6.04 4.29 13.47
C THR A 38 -4.52 4.25 13.44
N ARG A 39 -3.87 3.90 14.57
CA ARG A 39 -2.40 3.80 14.66
C ARG A 39 -1.81 2.69 13.79
N PHE A 40 -2.54 1.59 13.61
CA PHE A 40 -2.08 0.49 12.75
C PHE A 40 -2.15 0.84 11.26
N ILE A 41 -3.11 1.67 10.86
CA ILE A 41 -3.23 2.13 9.48
C ILE A 41 -2.05 3.03 9.11
N ASP A 42 -1.66 3.94 9.98
CA ASP A 42 -0.50 4.82 9.75
C ASP A 42 0.79 4.00 9.55
N SER A 43 1.10 3.07 10.48
CA SER A 43 2.27 2.19 10.32
C SER A 43 2.17 1.29 9.08
N GLY A 44 0.96 0.83 8.74
CA GLY A 44 0.75 -0.01 7.55
C GLY A 44 1.00 0.76 6.25
N ASN A 45 0.67 2.05 6.21
CA ASN A 45 0.94 2.90 5.07
C ASN A 45 2.44 3.16 4.90
N VAL A 46 3.18 3.40 6.00
CA VAL A 46 4.64 3.59 5.97
C VAL A 46 5.33 2.35 5.40
N GLU A 47 4.99 1.17 5.92
CA GLU A 47 5.56 -0.10 5.44
C GLU A 47 5.20 -0.39 3.97
N ALA A 48 3.97 -0.07 3.57
CA ALA A 48 3.54 -0.24 2.18
C ALA A 48 4.28 0.74 1.24
N ALA A 49 4.50 1.99 1.67
CA ALA A 49 5.26 2.98 0.92
C ALA A 49 6.74 2.58 0.80
N ASN A 50 7.35 2.08 1.88
CA ASN A 50 8.73 1.55 1.85
C ASN A 50 8.85 0.30 0.96
N THR A 51 7.83 -0.55 0.94
CA THR A 51 7.78 -1.70 0.01
C THR A 51 7.73 -1.23 -1.44
N GLU A 52 6.91 -0.20 -1.74
CA GLU A 52 6.84 0.40 -3.07
C GLU A 52 8.17 1.03 -3.50
N LEU A 53 8.83 1.78 -2.61
CA LEU A 53 10.17 2.34 -2.83
C LEU A 53 11.16 1.23 -3.19
N HIS A 54 11.17 0.13 -2.42
CA HIS A 54 12.05 -1.00 -2.68
C HIS A 54 11.78 -1.68 -4.03
N GLN A 55 10.51 -1.81 -4.43
CA GLN A 55 10.13 -2.30 -5.75
C GLN A 55 10.62 -1.38 -6.87
N ALA A 56 10.47 -0.06 -6.70
CA ALA A 56 10.98 0.93 -7.64
C ALA A 56 12.51 0.82 -7.77
N HIS A 57 13.24 0.75 -6.67
CA HIS A 57 14.69 0.60 -6.67
C HIS A 57 15.13 -0.69 -7.37
N THR A 58 14.47 -1.81 -7.06
CA THR A 58 14.76 -3.10 -7.69
C THR A 58 14.54 -3.04 -9.21
N ALA A 59 13.46 -2.41 -9.66
CA ALA A 59 13.16 -2.29 -11.09
C ALA A 59 14.21 -1.44 -11.84
N ILE A 60 14.68 -0.36 -11.22
CA ILE A 60 15.77 0.47 -11.78
C ILE A 60 17.08 -0.32 -11.84
N GLN A 61 17.42 -1.05 -10.78
CA GLN A 61 18.61 -1.89 -10.75
C GLN A 61 18.58 -3.00 -11.80
N LEU A 62 17.42 -3.61 -12.04
CA LEU A 62 17.26 -4.61 -13.09
C LEU A 62 17.41 -4.00 -14.48
N CYS A 63 16.87 -2.79 -14.70
CA CYS A 63 17.06 -2.06 -15.96
C CYS A 63 18.55 -1.80 -16.26
N LEU A 64 19.31 -1.31 -15.29
CA LEU A 64 20.77 -1.12 -15.42
C LEU A 64 21.51 -2.45 -15.60
N PHE A 65 21.12 -3.49 -14.84
CA PHE A 65 21.76 -4.79 -14.93
C PHE A 65 21.57 -5.46 -16.29
N GLU A 66 20.35 -5.40 -16.86
CA GLU A 66 20.07 -6.01 -18.16
C GLU A 66 20.61 -5.21 -19.35
N SER A 67 20.62 -3.88 -19.25
CA SER A 67 21.30 -3.03 -20.26
C SER A 67 22.82 -3.19 -20.26
N GLY A 68 23.39 -3.62 -19.12
CA GLY A 68 24.84 -3.70 -18.93
C GLY A 68 25.50 -2.33 -18.72
N GLU A 69 24.70 -1.27 -18.60
CA GLU A 69 25.16 0.09 -18.36
C GLU A 69 25.25 0.40 -16.86
N THR A 70 26.12 1.33 -16.49
CA THR A 70 26.27 1.78 -15.10
C THR A 70 25.44 3.02 -14.79
N GLU A 71 24.88 3.66 -15.81
CA GLU A 71 24.10 4.88 -15.69
C GLU A 71 22.86 4.82 -16.59
N LEU A 72 21.78 5.46 -16.15
CA LEU A 72 20.58 5.70 -16.93
C LEU A 72 20.82 6.82 -17.94
N ASP A 73 20.02 6.83 -19.02
CA ASP A 73 20.14 7.81 -20.11
C ASP A 73 20.03 9.26 -19.62
N ALA A 74 19.21 9.50 -18.59
CA ALA A 74 18.98 10.81 -17.99
C ALA A 74 18.47 10.68 -16.54
N SER A 75 18.66 11.74 -15.75
CA SER A 75 17.96 11.87 -14.47
C SER A 75 16.49 12.17 -14.69
N VAL A 76 15.62 11.54 -13.91
CA VAL A 76 14.17 11.63 -14.05
C VAL A 76 13.58 12.22 -12.78
N SER A 77 12.81 13.30 -12.91
CA SER A 77 12.03 13.85 -11.81
C SER A 77 10.58 13.33 -11.86
N GLY A 78 10.09 12.80 -10.74
CA GLY A 78 8.69 12.46 -10.56
C GLY A 78 8.21 11.22 -11.34
N TRP A 79 9.03 10.18 -11.42
CA TRP A 79 8.67 8.89 -12.00
C TRP A 79 7.57 8.19 -11.18
N ASP A 80 6.46 7.86 -11.83
CA ASP A 80 5.28 7.19 -11.24
C ASP A 80 5.20 5.70 -11.64
N GLY A 81 6.28 5.12 -12.18
CA GLY A 81 6.27 3.78 -12.75
C GLY A 81 5.72 3.70 -14.18
N SER A 82 5.44 4.84 -14.83
CA SER A 82 5.10 4.87 -16.26
C SER A 82 6.31 4.46 -17.11
N ALA A 83 6.00 3.84 -18.24
CA ALA A 83 6.96 3.56 -19.29
C ALA A 83 7.53 4.85 -19.89
N ASP A 84 8.66 4.69 -20.58
CA ASP A 84 9.42 5.70 -21.32
C ASP A 84 10.06 6.81 -20.48
N MET A 85 10.05 6.69 -19.15
CA MET A 85 10.65 7.69 -18.26
C MET A 85 12.06 7.31 -17.83
N VAL A 86 12.23 6.14 -17.20
CA VAL A 86 13.50 5.70 -16.61
C VAL A 86 14.11 4.62 -17.49
N LYS A 87 15.14 4.99 -18.26
CA LYS A 87 15.69 4.15 -19.32
C LYS A 87 17.20 4.06 -19.27
N ALA A 88 17.71 2.95 -19.76
CA ALA A 88 19.11 2.76 -20.11
C ALA A 88 19.19 2.21 -21.54
N THR A 89 20.00 2.84 -22.38
CA THR A 89 20.25 2.41 -23.75
C THR A 89 21.64 1.78 -23.84
N ASP A 90 21.71 0.53 -24.29
CA ASP A 90 22.99 -0.16 -24.42
C ASP A 90 23.82 0.35 -25.61
N SER A 91 25.06 -0.12 -25.70
CA SER A 91 25.96 0.17 -26.84
C SER A 91 25.45 -0.30 -28.22
N SER A 92 24.44 -1.18 -28.28
CA SER A 92 23.82 -1.67 -29.51
C SER A 92 22.61 -0.84 -29.96
N GLY A 93 22.14 0.07 -29.09
CA GLY A 93 20.97 0.92 -29.29
C GLY A 93 19.65 0.30 -28.82
N GLU A 94 19.71 -0.81 -28.07
CA GLU A 94 18.56 -1.43 -27.42
C GLU A 94 18.19 -0.65 -26.16
N ILE A 95 16.89 -0.38 -25.99
CA ILE A 95 16.36 0.44 -24.90
C ILE A 95 15.75 -0.46 -23.84
N TYR A 96 16.24 -0.34 -22.62
CA TYR A 96 15.72 -0.97 -21.43
C TYR A 96 14.96 0.07 -20.62
N ASP A 97 13.79 -0.31 -20.09
CA ASP A 97 12.92 0.58 -19.33
C ASP A 97 12.59 -0.04 -17.97
N ALA A 98 12.85 0.70 -16.90
CA ALA A 98 12.57 0.28 -15.53
C ALA A 98 11.09 -0.08 -15.32
N ALA A 99 10.15 0.55 -16.05
CA ALA A 99 8.73 0.22 -15.95
C ALA A 99 8.40 -1.22 -16.36
N THR A 100 9.23 -1.85 -17.21
CA THR A 100 9.06 -3.25 -17.64
C THR A 100 9.29 -4.22 -16.48
N TYR A 101 10.11 -3.84 -15.51
CA TYR A 101 10.48 -4.68 -14.36
C TYR A 101 9.63 -4.41 -13.12
N LEU A 102 8.73 -3.42 -13.16
CA LEU A 102 7.79 -3.15 -12.08
C LEU A 102 6.68 -4.21 -12.07
N GLN A 103 6.50 -4.85 -10.93
CA GLN A 103 5.42 -5.80 -10.71
C GLN A 103 4.25 -5.12 -10.00
N GLY A 104 3.18 -4.82 -10.75
CA GLY A 104 1.93 -4.33 -10.17
C GLY A 104 1.37 -3.06 -10.83
N PRO A 105 0.41 -2.38 -10.17
CA PRO A 105 -0.10 -1.10 -10.64
C PRO A 105 1.00 -0.02 -10.57
N LYS A 106 0.73 1.14 -11.18
CA LYS A 106 1.60 2.32 -11.07
C LYS A 106 1.89 2.68 -9.62
N LEU A 107 3.07 3.25 -9.39
CA LEU A 107 3.52 3.70 -8.09
C LEU A 107 2.59 4.82 -7.59
N LYS A 108 2.27 4.80 -6.31
CA LYS A 108 1.47 5.86 -5.67
C LYS A 108 2.29 7.12 -5.44
N ALA A 109 3.59 7.00 -5.22
CA ALA A 109 4.48 8.13 -5.14
C ALA A 109 5.23 8.38 -6.45
N ARG A 110 5.71 9.61 -6.62
CA ARG A 110 6.51 10.03 -7.76
C ARG A 110 7.96 10.24 -7.36
N TYR A 111 8.85 9.35 -7.77
CA TYR A 111 10.24 9.31 -7.34
C TYR A 111 11.17 10.11 -8.25
N ASN A 112 12.16 10.76 -7.65
CA ASN A 112 13.26 11.40 -8.37
C ASN A 112 14.41 10.40 -8.48
N VAL A 113 14.78 10.06 -9.70
CA VAL A 113 15.78 9.04 -10.01
C VAL A 113 17.00 9.73 -10.62
N GLY A 114 18.16 9.57 -9.97
CA GLY A 114 19.45 10.03 -10.49
C GLY A 114 19.93 9.16 -11.66
N GLN A 115 20.92 9.63 -12.43
CA GLN A 115 21.52 8.81 -13.50
C GLN A 115 22.23 7.57 -12.96
N ASP A 116 22.68 7.63 -11.71
CA ASP A 116 23.26 6.51 -10.97
C ASP A 116 22.23 5.41 -10.58
N GLY A 117 20.95 5.60 -10.93
CA GLY A 117 19.87 4.69 -10.58
C GLY A 117 19.43 4.80 -9.12
N ILE A 118 19.91 5.80 -8.38
CA ILE A 118 19.52 6.03 -6.98
C ILE A 118 18.29 6.92 -6.93
N ILE A 119 17.35 6.58 -6.05
CA ILE A 119 16.21 7.44 -5.74
C ILE A 119 16.67 8.50 -4.75
N THR A 120 16.60 9.76 -5.16
CA THR A 120 17.13 10.92 -4.41
C THR A 120 16.03 11.74 -3.73
N GLY A 121 14.77 11.35 -3.91
CA GLY A 121 13.64 12.04 -3.31
C GLY A 121 12.32 11.72 -3.98
N VAL A 122 11.29 12.46 -3.57
CA VAL A 122 9.92 12.32 -4.06
C VAL A 122 9.39 13.71 -4.46
N THR A 123 8.70 13.79 -5.60
CA THR A 123 8.06 15.01 -6.08
C THR A 123 6.59 15.10 -5.67
N ASP A 124 5.91 13.96 -5.51
CA ASP A 124 4.50 13.90 -5.09
C ASP A 124 4.23 12.63 -4.28
N CYS A 125 3.50 12.77 -3.16
CA CYS A 125 3.11 11.66 -2.30
C CYS A 125 1.59 11.47 -2.30
N SER A 126 1.10 10.37 -2.88
CA SER A 126 -0.30 9.97 -2.74
C SER A 126 -0.58 9.10 -1.51
N TRP A 127 0.45 8.80 -0.71
CA TRP A 127 0.33 8.10 0.57
C TRP A 127 -0.24 9.02 1.65
N SER A 128 -1.16 8.50 2.47
CA SER A 128 -1.81 9.28 3.54
C SER A 128 -1.05 9.15 4.87
N ASN A 129 -0.80 10.27 5.55
CA ASN A 129 -0.07 10.35 6.83
C ASN A 129 1.36 9.76 6.75
N VAL A 130 2.02 9.90 5.60
CA VAL A 130 3.41 9.47 5.41
C VAL A 130 4.20 10.65 4.84
N ALA A 131 5.44 10.81 5.28
CA ALA A 131 6.39 11.81 4.80
C ALA A 131 7.66 11.12 4.28
N TRP A 132 8.33 11.78 3.34
CA TRP A 132 9.66 11.37 2.90
C TRP A 132 10.71 12.03 3.78
N VAL A 133 11.55 11.23 4.45
CA VAL A 133 12.61 11.69 5.36
C VAL A 133 13.86 10.87 5.08
N ASP A 134 15.01 11.52 4.88
CA ASP A 134 16.33 10.85 4.73
C ASP A 134 16.29 9.57 3.88
N ASP A 135 15.79 9.68 2.65
CA ASP A 135 15.69 8.61 1.63
C ASP A 135 14.78 7.42 1.95
N HIS A 136 13.84 7.57 2.90
CA HIS A 136 12.81 6.58 3.17
C HIS A 136 11.47 7.22 3.60
N TRP A 137 10.44 6.39 3.74
CA TRP A 137 9.12 6.82 4.22
C TRP A 137 8.99 6.68 5.73
N GLU A 138 8.44 7.72 6.38
CA GLU A 138 8.13 7.80 7.82
C GLU A 138 6.70 8.30 8.10
#